data_AF-A0AAP7QNZ3-F1
#
_entry.id   AF-A0AAP7QNZ3-F1
#
_cell.length_a   1.000
_cell.length_b   1.000
_cell.length_c   1.000
_cell.angle_alpha   90.00
_cell.angle_beta   90.00
_cell.angle_gamma   90.00
#
_symmetry.space_group_name_H-M   'P 1'
#
loop_
_entity.id
_entity.type
_entity.pdbx_description
1 polymer ?
#
loop_
_entity_poly.entity_id
_entity_poly.type
_entity_poly.pdbx_seq_one_letter_code
_entity_poly.pdbx_strand_id
1 'polypeptide(L)'
;MALEANGIEETYKAIEKMARQNVKAEKAAVHAGAKLMAAGLEKNTPFDSDSGNKKHLKSDVFYSKPREDGEIYSTVGYGKETAYRLHFTNFGTIKQRPQSFIERTINEYEQLVLSKMQSVYRGLLGL
;
A
#
# COMPACT_ATOMS: atom_id res chain seq x y z
N MET A 1 51.08 -16.43 10.09
CA MET A 1 50.31 -15.88 8.95
C MET A 1 48.92 -15.53 9.49
N ALA A 2 48.76 -14.34 10.06
CA ALA A 2 47.49 -13.88 10.60
C ALA A 2 46.69 -13.33 9.42
N LEU A 3 45.82 -14.18 8.86
CA LEU A 3 45.03 -13.86 7.68
C LEU A 3 44.05 -12.72 7.96
N GLU A 4 43.69 -12.05 6.89
CA GLU A 4 42.76 -10.94 6.66
C GLU A 4 41.30 -11.15 7.17
N ALA A 5 41.10 -11.85 8.29
CA ALA A 5 39.80 -12.17 8.85
C ALA A 5 39.00 -10.92 9.28
N ASN A 6 39.70 -9.86 9.70
CA ASN A 6 39.07 -8.61 10.12
C ASN A 6 38.35 -7.91 8.96
N GLY A 7 38.95 -7.88 7.77
CA GLY A 7 38.34 -7.27 6.58
C GLY A 7 37.12 -8.07 6.11
N ILE A 8 37.19 -9.40 6.16
CA ILE A 8 36.06 -10.27 5.79
C ILE A 8 34.89 -10.08 6.77
N GLU A 9 35.12 -10.08 8.08
CA GLU A 9 34.06 -9.81 9.07
C GLU A 9 33.43 -8.43 8.93
N GLU A 10 34.23 -7.40 8.66
CA GLU A 10 33.72 -6.05 8.41
C GLU A 10 32.85 -5.98 7.15
N THR A 11 33.26 -6.65 6.08
CA THR A 11 32.43 -6.75 4.86
C THR A 11 31.12 -7.50 5.11
N TYR A 12 31.13 -8.59 5.88
CA TYR A 12 29.89 -9.29 6.27
C TYR A 12 28.95 -8.39 7.07
N LYS A 13 29.48 -7.65 8.07
CA LYS A 13 28.68 -6.69 8.86
C LYS A 13 28.11 -5.57 7.99
N ALA A 14 28.88 -5.07 7.02
CA ALA A 14 28.40 -4.06 6.07
C ALA A 14 27.26 -4.62 5.19
N ILE A 15 27.40 -5.84 4.66
CA ILE A 15 26.38 -6.52 3.86
C ILE A 15 25.10 -6.72 4.69
N GLU A 16 25.21 -7.22 5.93
CA GLU A 16 24.03 -7.38 6.80
C GLU A 16 23.33 -6.04 7.07
N LYS A 17 24.11 -4.97 7.31
CA LYS A 17 23.56 -3.64 7.54
C LYS A 17 22.82 -3.13 6.29
N MET A 18 23.38 -3.33 5.10
CA MET A 18 22.72 -2.97 3.84
C MET A 18 21.45 -3.79 3.63
N ALA A 19 21.46 -5.10 3.92
CA ALA A 19 20.27 -5.94 3.82
C ALA A 19 19.14 -5.42 4.73
N ARG A 20 19.45 -5.09 5.99
CA ARG A 20 18.48 -4.51 6.93
C ARG A 20 17.97 -3.14 6.48
N GLN A 21 18.83 -2.30 5.91
CA GLN A 21 18.44 -1.01 5.35
C GLN A 21 17.50 -1.15 4.15
N ASN A 22 17.79 -2.09 3.24
CA ASN A 22 16.93 -2.40 2.10
C ASN A 22 15.53 -2.83 2.54
N VAL A 23 15.43 -3.77 3.50
CA VAL A 23 14.14 -4.23 4.04
C VAL A 23 13.36 -3.07 4.68
N LYS A 24 14.05 -2.18 5.39
CA LYS A 24 13.43 -0.99 5.98
C LYS A 24 12.93 -0.01 4.90
N ALA A 25 13.73 0.22 3.87
CA ALA A 25 13.39 1.09 2.76
C ALA A 25 12.18 0.56 1.97
N GLU A 26 12.15 -0.75 1.73
CA GLU A 26 11.06 -1.44 1.05
C GLU A 26 9.74 -1.35 1.84
N LYS A 27 9.78 -1.66 3.14
CA LYS A 27 8.61 -1.51 4.04
C LYS A 27 8.07 -0.08 4.03
N ALA A 28 8.95 0.92 4.05
CA ALA A 28 8.55 2.32 4.02
C ALA A 28 7.95 2.73 2.66
N ALA A 29 8.53 2.26 1.56
CA ALA A 29 8.03 2.49 0.20
C ALA A 29 6.63 1.87 0.02
N VAL A 30 6.47 0.58 0.34
CA VAL A 30 5.18 -0.13 0.26
C VAL A 30 4.11 0.55 1.11
N HIS A 31 4.45 0.96 2.33
CA HIS A 31 3.53 1.69 3.19
C HIS A 31 3.13 3.06 2.61
N ALA A 32 4.06 3.80 2.00
CA ALA A 32 3.76 5.07 1.35
C ALA A 32 2.85 4.89 0.12
N GLY A 33 3.10 3.84 -0.68
CA GLY A 33 2.25 3.45 -1.80
C GLY A 33 0.84 3.09 -1.36
N ALA A 34 0.71 2.26 -0.32
CA ALA A 34 -0.57 1.87 0.24
C ALA A 34 -1.39 3.06 0.76
N LYS A 35 -0.74 4.01 1.44
CA LYS A 35 -1.38 5.26 1.89
C LYS A 35 -1.91 6.09 0.72
N LEU A 36 -1.13 6.21 -0.36
CA LEU A 36 -1.52 6.97 -1.54
C LEU A 36 -2.68 6.31 -2.29
N MET A 37 -2.65 4.98 -2.40
CA MET A 37 -3.75 4.19 -2.98
C MET A 37 -5.03 4.30 -2.14
N ALA A 38 -4.92 4.28 -0.80
CA ALA A 38 -6.05 4.47 0.10
C ALA A 38 -6.72 5.84 -0.10
N ALA A 39 -5.93 6.91 -0.26
CA ALA A 39 -6.46 8.24 -0.56
C ALA A 39 -7.15 8.30 -1.93
N GLY A 40 -6.62 7.59 -2.94
CA GLY A 40 -7.27 7.45 -4.24
C GLY A 40 -8.63 6.74 -4.13
N LEU A 41 -8.69 5.64 -3.38
CA LEU A 41 -9.93 4.90 -3.15
C LEU A 41 -10.96 5.75 -2.43
N GLU A 42 -10.58 6.46 -1.37
CA GLU A 42 -11.46 7.40 -0.68
C GLU A 42 -12.00 8.47 -1.64
N LYS A 43 -11.16 9.05 -2.50
CA LYS A 43 -11.61 10.08 -3.46
C LYS A 43 -12.61 9.54 -4.48
N ASN A 44 -12.34 8.34 -5.01
CA ASN A 44 -13.11 7.74 -6.10
C ASN A 44 -14.33 6.95 -5.65
N THR A 45 -14.43 6.63 -4.36
CA THR A 45 -15.57 5.91 -3.78
C THR A 45 -16.82 6.81 -3.80
N PRO A 46 -17.96 6.31 -4.33
CA PRO A 46 -19.21 7.05 -4.32
C PRO A 46 -19.67 7.34 -2.89
N PHE A 47 -20.23 8.53 -2.70
CA PHE A 47 -20.80 8.97 -1.43
C PHE A 47 -22.33 8.94 -1.53
N ASP A 48 -22.98 8.34 -0.54
CA ASP A 48 -24.42 8.33 -0.39
C ASP A 48 -24.80 9.29 0.74
N SER A 49 -25.46 10.39 0.40
CA SER A 49 -25.91 11.42 1.36
C SER A 49 -27.13 10.99 2.18
N ASP A 50 -27.82 9.91 1.80
CA ASP A 50 -29.06 9.43 2.43
C ASP A 50 -28.82 8.28 3.43
N SER A 51 -27.57 7.82 3.58
CA SER A 51 -27.16 6.87 4.63
C SER A 51 -27.10 7.55 6.00
N GLY A 52 -28.25 7.96 6.56
CA GLY A 52 -28.33 8.65 7.85
C GLY A 52 -27.41 8.05 8.92
N ASN A 53 -26.55 8.88 9.54
CA ASN A 53 -25.57 8.59 10.61
C ASN A 53 -24.76 7.27 10.54
N LYS A 54 -24.80 6.53 9.43
CA LYS A 54 -24.09 5.26 9.25
C LYS A 54 -22.73 5.56 8.63
N LYS A 55 -21.70 4.81 9.04
CA LYS A 55 -20.35 4.94 8.48
C LYS A 55 -20.39 4.74 6.97
N HIS A 56 -19.88 5.71 6.22
CA HIS A 56 -19.86 5.64 4.76
C HIS A 56 -18.65 4.86 4.27
N LEU A 57 -18.82 4.13 3.16
CA LEU A 57 -17.75 3.37 2.50
C LEU A 57 -16.56 4.28 2.16
N LYS A 58 -16.86 5.49 1.69
CA LYS A 58 -15.87 6.54 1.37
C LYS A 58 -14.94 6.85 2.54
N SER A 59 -15.50 7.00 3.74
CA SER A 59 -14.77 7.35 4.98
C SER A 59 -14.20 6.13 5.72
N ASP A 60 -14.42 4.91 5.23
CA ASP A 60 -14.01 3.67 5.89
C ASP A 60 -12.97 2.91 5.05
N VAL A 61 -12.11 3.64 4.34
CA VAL A 61 -10.95 3.08 3.67
C VAL A 61 -9.83 2.89 4.68
N PHE A 62 -9.21 1.72 4.68
CA PHE A 62 -8.07 1.40 5.53
C PHE A 62 -6.91 0.84 4.70
N TYR A 63 -5.71 1.01 5.25
CA TYR A 63 -4.51 0.35 4.75
C TYR A 63 -3.79 -0.31 5.94
N SER A 64 -3.20 -1.48 5.71
CA SER A 64 -2.50 -2.24 6.75
C SER A 64 -1.03 -1.86 6.84
N LYS A 65 -0.42 -2.14 8.00
CA LYS A 65 1.05 -2.03 8.14
C LYS A 65 1.72 -3.04 7.19
N PRO A 66 2.90 -2.72 6.62
CA PRO A 66 3.62 -3.62 5.75
C PRO A 66 3.94 -4.91 6.50
N ARG A 67 3.60 -6.05 5.87
CA ARG A 67 3.90 -7.40 6.35
C ARG A 67 4.89 -8.05 5.40
N GLU A 68 5.55 -9.08 5.89
CA GLU A 68 6.54 -9.85 5.17
C GLU A 68 6.06 -11.30 5.16
N ASP A 69 5.65 -11.80 3.99
CA ASP A 69 5.27 -13.20 3.77
C ASP A 69 5.80 -13.60 2.39
N GLY A 70 7.08 -13.93 2.32
CA GLY A 70 7.84 -14.07 1.06
C GLY A 70 8.18 -12.73 0.40
N GLU A 71 7.19 -11.85 0.26
CA GLU A 71 7.33 -10.49 -0.27
C GLU A 71 6.81 -9.46 0.75
N ILE A 72 7.27 -8.20 0.63
CA ILE A 72 6.75 -7.11 1.45
C ILE A 72 5.50 -6.53 0.79
N TYR A 73 4.35 -6.70 1.45
CA TYR A 73 3.08 -6.18 0.95
C TYR A 73 2.31 -5.41 2.02
N SER A 74 1.38 -4.58 1.56
CA SER A 74 0.40 -3.89 2.39
C SER A 74 -0.98 -4.05 1.75
N THR A 75 -1.97 -4.31 2.59
CA THR A 75 -3.35 -4.51 2.17
C THR A 75 -4.08 -3.18 2.22
N VAL A 76 -4.76 -2.81 1.14
CA VAL A 76 -5.61 -1.63 1.07
C VAL A 76 -7.04 -2.09 0.79
N GLY A 77 -8.02 -1.54 1.51
CA GLY A 77 -9.42 -1.93 1.34
C GLY A 77 -10.38 -1.14 2.22
N TYR A 78 -11.53 -1.75 2.53
CA TYR A 78 -12.62 -1.12 3.29
C TYR A 78 -12.87 -1.85 4.61
N GLY A 79 -13.21 -1.09 5.65
CA GLY A 79 -13.48 -1.63 6.97
C GLY A 79 -14.57 -2.70 6.96
N LYS A 80 -14.51 -3.64 7.91
CA LYS A 80 -15.41 -4.82 7.95
C LYS A 80 -16.89 -4.44 7.94
N GLU A 81 -17.23 -3.29 8.54
CA GLU A 81 -18.60 -2.79 8.64
C GLU A 81 -19.16 -2.28 7.32
N THR A 82 -18.31 -1.83 6.40
CA THR A 82 -18.73 -1.25 5.12
C THR A 82 -18.35 -2.10 3.91
N ALA A 83 -17.38 -3.03 4.07
CA ALA A 83 -16.86 -3.88 3.01
C ALA A 83 -17.94 -4.63 2.22
N TYR A 84 -18.99 -5.12 2.89
CA TYR A 84 -20.07 -5.83 2.20
C TYR A 84 -20.81 -4.95 1.18
N ARG A 85 -20.83 -3.63 1.36
CA ARG A 85 -21.51 -2.68 0.46
C ARG A 85 -20.83 -2.57 -0.89
N LEU A 86 -19.53 -2.86 -0.94
CA LEU A 86 -18.72 -2.86 -2.14
C LEU A 86 -19.26 -3.83 -3.20
N HIS A 87 -19.84 -4.96 -2.78
CA HIS A 87 -20.43 -5.92 -3.72
C HIS A 87 -21.59 -5.32 -4.51
N PHE A 88 -22.37 -4.43 -3.88
CA PHE A 88 -23.51 -3.80 -4.54
C PHE A 88 -23.09 -2.60 -5.39
N THR A 89 -22.16 -1.78 -4.90
CA THR A 89 -21.77 -0.53 -5.59
C THR A 89 -20.71 -0.74 -6.65
N ASN A 90 -19.68 -1.55 -6.40
CA ASN A 90 -18.60 -1.78 -7.36
C ASN A 90 -19.02 -2.76 -8.45
N PHE A 91 -19.54 -3.93 -8.08
CA PHE A 91 -19.91 -4.99 -9.03
C PHE A 91 -21.34 -4.86 -9.56
N GLY A 92 -22.16 -4.03 -8.93
CA GLY A 92 -23.54 -3.81 -9.34
C GLY A 92 -24.49 -4.90 -8.84
N THR A 93 -25.76 -4.71 -9.17
CA THR A 93 -26.86 -5.64 -8.88
C THR A 93 -27.81 -5.68 -10.08
N ILE A 94 -28.86 -6.49 -10.01
CA ILE A 94 -29.92 -6.51 -11.03
C ILE A 94 -30.52 -5.11 -11.27
N LYS A 95 -30.56 -4.25 -10.24
CA LYS A 95 -31.21 -2.92 -10.30
C LYS A 95 -30.23 -1.75 -10.37
N GLN A 96 -28.93 -1.98 -10.18
CA GLN A 96 -27.90 -0.93 -10.16
C GLN A 96 -26.69 -1.35 -10.98
N ARG A 97 -26.26 -0.52 -11.94
CA ARG A 97 -25.07 -0.81 -12.76
C ARG A 97 -23.77 -0.80 -11.91
N PRO A 98 -22.77 -1.62 -12.26
CA PRO A 98 -21.45 -1.57 -11.63
C PRO A 98 -20.81 -0.20 -11.83
N GLN A 99 -20.15 0.31 -10.79
CA GLN A 99 -19.43 1.58 -10.85
C GLN A 99 -17.92 1.42 -11.07
N SER A 100 -17.36 0.23 -10.83
CA SER A 100 -15.95 -0.12 -11.07
C SER A 100 -14.94 0.93 -10.58
N PHE A 101 -15.20 1.52 -9.41
CA PHE A 101 -14.37 2.59 -8.86
C PHE A 101 -13.03 2.06 -8.34
N ILE A 102 -12.94 0.77 -7.99
CA ILE A 102 -11.67 0.14 -7.58
C ILE A 102 -10.74 0.06 -8.78
N GLU A 103 -11.21 -0.50 -9.88
CA GLU A 103 -10.46 -0.69 -11.12
C GLU A 103 -10.04 0.67 -11.69
N ARG A 104 -10.95 1.66 -11.67
CA ARG A 104 -10.62 3.04 -12.07
C ARG A 104 -9.51 3.62 -11.20
N THR A 105 -9.58 3.43 -9.89
CA THR A 105 -8.55 3.94 -8.97
C THR A 105 -7.20 3.27 -9.22
N ILE A 106 -7.19 1.95 -9.45
CA ILE A 106 -5.96 1.22 -9.77
C ILE A 106 -5.33 1.84 -11.02
N ASN A 107 -6.07 1.99 -12.10
CA ASN A 107 -5.55 2.53 -13.36
C ASN A 107 -5.07 3.98 -13.23
N GLU A 108 -5.77 4.82 -12.46
CA GLU A 108 -5.40 6.23 -12.26
C GLU A 108 -4.17 6.39 -11.36
N TYR A 109 -4.05 5.58 -10.31
CA TYR A 109 -3.04 5.75 -9.28
C TYR A 109 -1.83 4.83 -9.45
N GLU A 110 -1.85 3.82 -10.32
CA GLU A 110 -0.75 2.87 -10.51
C GLU A 110 0.62 3.56 -10.70
N GLN A 111 0.71 4.46 -11.68
CA GLN A 111 1.95 5.18 -11.97
C GLN A 111 2.37 6.12 -10.83
N LEU A 112 1.40 6.74 -10.15
CA LEU A 112 1.65 7.63 -9.01
C LEU A 112 2.17 6.85 -7.79
N VAL A 113 1.59 5.69 -7.52
CA VAL A 113 2.02 4.77 -6.46
C VAL A 113 3.43 4.29 -6.75
N LEU A 114 3.69 3.82 -7.97
CA LEU A 114 5.00 3.30 -8.37
C LEU A 114 6.08 4.39 -8.28
N SER A 115 5.80 5.59 -8.78
CA SER A 115 6.70 6.74 -8.65
C SER A 115 6.95 7.13 -7.18
N LYS A 116 5.90 7.12 -6.35
CA LYS A 116 6.03 7.44 -4.92
C LYS A 116 6.86 6.40 -4.18
N MET A 117 6.64 5.12 -4.46
CA MET A 117 7.42 4.01 -3.89
C MET A 117 8.89 4.13 -4.27
N GLN A 118 9.19 4.36 -5.56
CA GLN A 118 10.57 4.55 -6.04
C GLN A 118 11.24 5.75 -5.38
N SER A 119 10.55 6.88 -5.26
CA SER A 119 11.07 8.09 -4.60
C SER A 119 11.42 7.85 -3.14
N VAL A 120 10.53 7.17 -2.39
CA VAL A 120 10.78 6.83 -0.97
C VAL A 120 11.91 5.82 -0.84
N TYR A 121 11.95 4.81 -1.70
CA TYR A 121 12.97 3.77 -1.70
C TYR A 121 14.36 4.36 -1.96
N ARG A 122 14.51 5.16 -3.04
CA ARG A 122 15.77 5.83 -3.39
C ARG A 122 16.22 6.79 -2.30
N GLY A 123 15.32 7.62 -1.76
CA GLY A 123 15.64 8.57 -0.70
C GLY A 123 16.14 7.90 0.59
N LEU A 124 15.66 6.69 0.91
CA LEU A 124 16.11 5.94 2.09
C LEU A 124 17.44 5.20 1.86
N LEU A 125 17.77 4.90 0.61
CA LEU A 125 19.06 4.32 0.22
C LEU A 125 20.12 5.37 -0.13
N GLY A 126 19.75 6.65 -0.20
CA GLY A 126 20.65 7.74 -0.58
C GLY A 126 21.01 7.73 -2.07
N LEU A 127 20.11 7.22 -2.92
CA LEU A 127 20.23 7.12 -4.38
C LEU A 127 19.48 8.24 -5.11
#